data_AF-A0A7W8M7F5-F1
#
_entry.id   AF-A0A7W8M7F5-F1
#
_cell.length_a   1.000
_cell.length_b   1.000
_cell.length_c   1.000
_cell.angle_alpha   90.00
_cell.angle_beta   90.00
_cell.angle_gamma   90.00
#
_symmetry.space_group_name_H-M   'P 1'
#
loop_
_entity.id
_entity.type
_entity.pdbx_description
1 polymer ?
#
loop_
_entity_poly.entity_id
_entity_poly.type
_entity_poly.pdbx_seq_one_letter_code
_entity_poly.pdbx_strand_id
1 'polypeptide(L)'
;MKTYRKRIIITIVVTLLPILAGLILWNRLPDQIATHWGVDGVANGWSSKVFAVFGTPCMLTVIQIIMLFIVLNDPKRKNIHYKPMGIVFWIVPVISLAVSGVVYAAALGFEVNVLAVCVIIPVVYSFIQFRKK
;
A
#
# COMPACT_ATOMS: atom_id res chain seq x y z
N MET A 1 -20.31 9.05 6.31
CA MET A 1 -18.95 9.63 6.28
C MET A 1 -18.48 10.24 7.60
N LYS A 2 -19.25 11.12 8.28
CA LYS A 2 -18.80 11.82 9.52
C LYS A 2 -18.20 10.89 10.59
N THR A 3 -18.82 9.73 10.83
CA THR A 3 -18.33 8.71 11.79
C THR A 3 -16.93 8.17 11.49
N TYR A 4 -16.55 8.09 10.21
CA TYR A 4 -15.26 7.53 9.78
C TYR A 4 -14.21 8.57 9.44
N ARG A 5 -14.51 9.88 9.60
CA ARG A 5 -13.64 10.97 9.13
C ARG A 5 -12.20 10.84 9.64
N LYS A 6 -12.01 10.61 10.94
CA LYS A 6 -10.68 10.42 11.54
C LYS A 6 -9.93 9.24 10.91
N ARG A 7 -10.63 8.12 10.73
CA ARG A 7 -10.05 6.90 10.15
C ARG A 7 -9.63 7.09 8.70
N ILE A 8 -10.47 7.76 7.89
CA ILE A 8 -10.16 8.11 6.50
C ILE A 8 -8.89 8.97 6.44
N ILE A 9 -8.79 10.00 7.28
CA ILE A 9 -7.62 10.88 7.31
C ILE A 9 -6.36 10.09 7.67
N ILE A 10 -6.41 9.28 8.74
CA ILE A 10 -5.29 8.45 9.16
C ILE A 10 -4.85 7.52 8.04
N THR A 11 -5.79 6.81 7.41
CA THR A 11 -5.42 5.85 6.37
C THR A 11 -4.89 6.53 5.11
N ILE A 12 -5.36 7.73 4.74
CA ILE A 12 -4.79 8.51 3.64
C ILE A 12 -3.37 8.97 3.97
N VAL A 13 -3.14 9.49 5.19
CA VAL A 13 -1.81 9.91 5.63
C VAL A 13 -0.84 8.73 5.58
N VAL A 14 -1.24 7.57 6.09
CA VAL A 14 -0.41 6.34 6.05
C VAL A 14 -0.10 5.92 4.61
N THR A 15 -1.06 6.00 3.69
CA THR A 15 -0.84 5.68 2.27
C THR A 15 0.14 6.62 1.59
N LEU A 16 0.26 7.87 2.07
CA LEU A 16 1.20 8.88 1.56
C LEU A 16 2.55 8.90 2.28
N LEU A 17 2.70 8.22 3.44
CA LEU A 17 3.96 8.14 4.17
C LEU A 17 5.17 7.70 3.33
N PRO A 18 5.05 6.80 2.34
CA PRO A 18 6.18 6.44 1.49
C PRO A 18 6.82 7.62 0.77
N ILE A 19 6.07 8.69 0.45
CA ILE A 19 6.62 9.90 -0.16
C ILE A 19 7.71 10.50 0.74
N LEU A 20 7.44 10.58 2.04
CA LEU A 20 8.41 11.10 3.01
C LEU A 20 9.66 10.21 3.06
N ALA A 21 9.50 8.89 3.05
CA ALA A 21 10.63 7.97 3.00
C ALA A 21 11.44 8.13 1.70
N GLY A 22 10.78 8.25 0.55
CA GLY A 22 11.43 8.49 -0.74
C GLY A 22 12.16 9.83 -0.81
N LEU A 23 11.64 10.88 -0.17
CA LEU A 23 12.31 12.18 -0.03
C LEU A 23 13.56 12.09 0.85
N ILE A 24 13.49 11.37 1.97
CA ILE A 24 14.65 11.13 2.84
C ILE A 24 15.74 10.35 2.10
N LEU A 25 15.34 9.39 1.25
CA LEU A 25 16.24 8.55 0.46
C LEU A 25 16.60 9.13 -0.91
N TRP A 26 16.14 10.34 -1.25
CA TRP A 26 16.12 10.85 -2.63
C TRP A 26 17.47 10.76 -3.35
N ASN A 27 18.55 11.13 -2.67
CA ASN A 27 19.91 11.15 -3.22
C ASN A 27 20.54 9.76 -3.34
N ARG A 28 19.94 8.73 -2.73
CA ARG A 28 20.39 7.33 -2.79
C ARG A 28 19.58 6.50 -3.78
N LEU A 29 18.43 7.00 -4.21
CA LEU A 29 17.58 6.32 -5.17
C LEU A 29 18.07 6.60 -6.61
N PRO A 30 18.24 5.56 -7.45
CA PRO A 30 18.60 5.72 -8.85
C PRO A 30 17.45 6.37 -9.64
N ASP A 31 17.75 6.93 -10.81
CA ASP A 31 16.74 7.60 -11.64
C ASP A 31 15.71 6.63 -12.26
N GLN A 32 16.10 5.36 -12.42
CA GLN A 32 15.23 4.26 -12.82
C GLN A 32 15.13 3.25 -11.68
N ILE A 33 13.91 2.92 -11.28
CA ILE A 33 13.63 2.03 -10.16
C ILE A 33 12.75 0.87 -10.66
N ALA A 34 13.11 -0.36 -10.30
CA ALA A 34 12.28 -1.52 -10.57
C ALA A 34 10.96 -1.41 -9.78
N THR A 35 9.84 -1.55 -10.48
CA THR A 35 8.49 -1.46 -9.89
C THR A 35 7.63 -2.67 -10.22
N HIS A 36 8.12 -3.57 -11.08
CA HIS A 36 7.46 -4.82 -11.41
C HIS A 36 8.48 -5.95 -11.57
N TRP A 37 8.11 -7.13 -11.07
CA TRP A 37 8.91 -8.34 -11.11
C TRP A 37 8.10 -9.48 -11.71
N GLY A 38 8.76 -10.32 -12.51
CA GLY A 38 8.21 -11.58 -13.00
C GLY A 38 8.03 -12.61 -11.89
N VAL A 39 7.39 -13.73 -12.23
CA VAL A 39 7.20 -14.88 -11.30
C VAL A 39 8.51 -15.57 -10.94
N ASP A 40 9.55 -15.34 -11.72
CA ASP A 40 10.93 -15.76 -11.49
C ASP A 40 11.69 -14.80 -10.54
N GLY A 41 11.05 -13.71 -10.09
CA GLY A 41 11.67 -12.69 -9.24
C GLY A 41 12.56 -11.71 -10.00
N VAL A 42 12.61 -11.77 -11.33
CA VAL A 42 13.42 -10.87 -12.15
C VAL A 42 12.65 -9.58 -12.42
N ALA A 43 13.29 -8.42 -12.22
CA ALA A 43 12.69 -7.13 -12.56
C ALA A 43 12.46 -7.02 -14.07
N ASN A 44 11.22 -6.84 -14.49
CA ASN A 44 10.83 -6.72 -15.91
C ASN A 44 9.99 -5.45 -16.19
N GLY A 45 9.76 -4.61 -15.19
CA GLY A 45 9.16 -3.29 -15.35
C GLY A 45 9.83 -2.26 -14.45
N TRP A 46 10.08 -1.09 -15.04
CA TRP A 46 10.83 0.00 -14.43
C TRP A 46 10.04 1.29 -14.50
N SER A 47 10.31 2.19 -13.57
CA SER A 47 9.68 3.51 -13.52
C SER A 47 10.71 4.57 -13.15
N SER A 48 10.40 5.82 -13.51
CA SER A 48 11.22 6.94 -13.04
C SER A 48 11.16 7.05 -11.51
N LYS A 49 12.26 7.52 -10.90
CA LYS A 49 12.32 7.87 -9.47
C LYS A 49 11.14 8.73 -9.03
N VAL A 50 10.79 9.73 -9.82
CA VAL A 50 9.65 10.62 -9.55
C VAL A 50 8.35 9.83 -9.46
N PHE A 51 8.10 8.92 -10.42
CA PHE A 51 6.89 8.11 -10.41
C PHE A 51 6.88 7.12 -9.24
N ALA A 52 7.99 6.45 -8.97
CA ALA A 52 8.10 5.50 -7.86
C ALA A 52 7.92 6.18 -6.48
N VAL A 53 8.43 7.41 -6.31
CA VAL A 53 8.33 8.14 -5.05
C VAL A 53 6.98 8.84 -4.87
N PHE A 54 6.46 9.50 -5.91
CA PHE A 54 5.23 10.29 -5.81
C PHE A 54 4.04 9.65 -6.52
N GLY A 55 4.24 9.19 -7.75
CA GLY A 55 3.18 8.62 -8.59
C GLY A 55 2.50 7.43 -7.94
N THR A 56 3.28 6.46 -7.46
CA THR A 56 2.74 5.22 -6.87
C THR A 56 1.91 5.49 -5.60
N PRO A 57 2.40 6.19 -4.55
CA PRO A 57 1.58 6.46 -3.36
C PRO A 57 0.36 7.33 -3.66
N CYS A 58 0.46 8.31 -4.58
CA CYS A 58 -0.68 9.14 -4.98
C CYS A 58 -1.75 8.33 -5.72
N MET A 59 -1.36 7.46 -6.65
CA MET A 59 -2.27 6.57 -7.37
C MET A 59 -3.01 5.64 -6.39
N LEU A 60 -2.29 5.05 -5.44
CA LEU A 60 -2.89 4.21 -4.39
C LEU A 60 -3.84 5.02 -3.50
N THR A 61 -3.52 6.28 -3.20
CA THR A 61 -4.41 7.17 -2.45
C THR A 61 -5.72 7.42 -3.20
N VAL A 62 -5.65 7.64 -4.52
CA VAL A 62 -6.86 7.79 -5.36
C VAL A 62 -7.70 6.51 -5.34
N ILE A 63 -7.09 5.34 -5.52
CA ILE A 63 -7.77 4.03 -5.45
C ILE A 63 -8.46 3.87 -4.09
N GLN A 64 -7.78 4.21 -3.00
CA GLN A 64 -8.33 4.14 -1.65
C GLN A 64 -9.54 5.07 -1.48
N ILE A 65 -9.46 6.31 -1.96
CA ILE A 65 -10.57 7.26 -1.88
C ILE A 65 -11.79 6.72 -2.64
N ILE A 66 -11.59 6.20 -3.86
CA ILE A 66 -12.67 5.61 -4.68
C ILE A 66 -13.28 4.40 -3.96
N MET A 67 -12.46 3.47 -3.50
CA MET A 67 -12.91 2.27 -2.78
C MET A 67 -13.71 2.63 -1.52
N LEU A 68 -13.17 3.56 -0.70
CA LEU A 68 -13.85 4.02 0.51
C LEU A 68 -15.14 4.76 0.17
N PHE A 69 -15.17 5.56 -0.89
CA PHE A 69 -16.37 6.23 -1.35
C PHE A 69 -17.46 5.21 -1.74
N ILE A 70 -17.13 4.19 -2.52
CA ILE A 70 -18.08 3.15 -2.93
C ILE A 70 -18.63 2.42 -1.70
N VAL A 71 -17.75 1.85 -0.85
CA VAL A 71 -18.19 1.05 0.31
C VAL A 71 -18.93 1.89 1.34
N LEU A 72 -18.49 3.13 1.58
CA LEU A 72 -19.14 3.99 2.55
C LEU A 72 -20.45 4.58 2.04
N ASN A 73 -20.74 4.56 0.74
CA ASN A 73 -22.04 4.98 0.20
C ASN A 73 -22.98 3.82 -0.13
N ASP A 74 -22.50 2.57 -0.06
CA ASP A 74 -23.35 1.40 -0.21
C ASP A 74 -24.44 1.33 0.89
N PRO A 75 -25.74 1.26 0.53
CA PRO A 75 -26.84 1.08 1.49
C PRO A 75 -26.67 -0.18 2.37
N LYS A 76 -26.06 -1.24 1.83
CA LYS A 76 -25.81 -2.51 2.51
C LYS A 76 -24.64 -2.45 3.49
N ARG A 77 -23.89 -1.33 3.56
CA ARG A 77 -22.76 -1.17 4.50
C ARG A 77 -23.14 -1.41 5.96
N LYS A 78 -24.42 -1.20 6.32
CA LYS A 78 -24.95 -1.45 7.67
C LYS A 78 -24.87 -2.93 8.07
N ASN A 79 -24.83 -3.82 7.08
CA ASN A 79 -24.72 -5.27 7.27
C ASN A 79 -23.26 -5.75 7.26
N ILE A 80 -22.29 -4.86 7.01
CA ILE A 80 -20.87 -5.19 7.03
C ILE A 80 -20.38 -5.16 8.46
N HIS A 81 -19.92 -6.32 8.93
CA HIS A 81 -19.31 -6.45 10.26
C HIS A 81 -18.04 -5.58 10.40
N TYR A 82 -17.68 -5.20 11.63
CA TYR A 82 -16.55 -4.29 11.86
C TYR A 82 -15.19 -4.83 11.35
N LYS A 83 -15.02 -6.16 11.32
CA LYS A 83 -13.81 -6.84 10.80
C LYS A 83 -13.58 -6.59 9.31
N PRO A 84 -14.46 -7.01 8.38
CA PRO A 84 -14.31 -6.72 6.95
C PRO A 84 -14.29 -5.22 6.66
N MET A 85 -15.05 -4.41 7.39
CA MET A 85 -14.93 -2.95 7.27
C MET A 85 -13.50 -2.48 7.60
N GLY A 86 -12.86 -3.10 8.59
CA GLY A 86 -11.48 -2.82 8.93
C GLY A 86 -10.48 -3.18 7.84
N ILE A 87 -10.72 -4.27 7.11
CA ILE A 87 -9.94 -4.67 5.93
C ILE A 87 -10.03 -3.62 4.85
N VAL A 88 -11.24 -3.16 4.52
CA VAL A 88 -11.47 -2.09 3.54
C VAL A 88 -10.65 -0.85 3.88
N PHE A 89 -10.58 -0.45 5.16
CA PHE A 89 -9.81 0.74 5.53
C PHE A 89 -8.29 0.58 5.43
N TRP A 90 -7.75 -0.62 5.68
CA TRP A 90 -6.32 -0.81 5.91
C TRP A 90 -5.59 -1.56 4.79
N ILE A 91 -6.30 -2.19 3.86
CA ILE A 91 -5.67 -2.94 2.76
C ILE A 91 -4.77 -2.06 1.89
N VAL A 92 -5.26 -0.90 1.43
CA VAL A 92 -4.48 -0.01 0.56
C VAL A 92 -3.30 0.66 1.30
N PRO A 93 -3.44 1.19 2.52
CA PRO A 93 -2.29 1.69 3.28
C PRO A 93 -1.20 0.65 3.50
N VAL A 94 -1.57 -0.59 3.84
CA VAL A 94 -0.61 -1.68 4.04
C VAL A 94 0.10 -2.02 2.73
N ILE A 95 -0.63 -2.14 1.62
CA ILE A 95 -0.03 -2.38 0.29
C ILE A 95 0.90 -1.23 -0.09
N SER A 96 0.53 0.04 0.15
CA SER A 96 1.36 1.20 -0.19
C SER A 96 2.71 1.19 0.55
N LEU A 97 2.69 0.91 1.85
CA LEU A 97 3.92 0.77 2.64
C LEU A 97 4.77 -0.42 2.17
N ALA A 98 4.14 -1.58 1.93
CA ALA A 98 4.82 -2.79 1.51
C ALA A 98 5.51 -2.64 0.15
N VAL A 99 4.74 -2.20 -0.86
CA VAL A 99 5.24 -2.02 -2.23
C VAL A 99 6.36 -0.99 -2.25
N SER A 100 6.16 0.17 -1.62
CA SER A 100 7.18 1.22 -1.60
C SER A 100 8.43 0.78 -0.84
N GLY A 101 8.27 0.04 0.26
CA GLY A 101 9.39 -0.51 1.02
C GLY A 101 10.22 -1.51 0.20
N VAL A 102 9.57 -2.44 -0.52
CA VAL A 102 10.24 -3.37 -1.44
C VAL A 102 10.95 -2.62 -2.55
N VAL A 103 10.26 -1.65 -3.18
CA VAL A 103 10.78 -0.84 -4.28
C VAL A 103 12.03 -0.06 -3.83
N TYR A 104 12.01 0.60 -2.67
CA TYR A 104 13.16 1.34 -2.16
C TYR A 104 14.29 0.42 -1.70
N ALA A 105 13.99 -0.71 -1.06
CA ALA A 105 15.01 -1.67 -0.66
C ALA A 105 15.74 -2.26 -1.90
N ALA A 106 14.99 -2.69 -2.91
CA ALA A 106 15.56 -3.16 -4.16
C ALA A 106 16.38 -2.06 -4.87
N ALA A 107 15.89 -0.82 -4.88
CA ALA A 107 16.59 0.33 -5.46
C ALA A 107 17.91 0.67 -4.76
N LEU A 108 18.02 0.34 -3.47
CA LEU A 108 19.24 0.50 -2.66
C LEU A 108 20.19 -0.71 -2.75
N GLY A 109 19.86 -1.71 -3.57
CA GLY A 109 20.69 -2.89 -3.81
C GLY A 109 20.47 -4.04 -2.82
N PHE A 110 19.42 -4.00 -2.00
CA PHE A 110 19.06 -5.14 -1.16
C PHE A 110 18.40 -6.25 -1.98
N GLU A 111 18.75 -7.50 -1.68
CA GLU A 111 18.03 -8.66 -2.21
C GLU A 111 16.67 -8.77 -1.49
N VAL A 112 15.58 -8.61 -2.25
CA VAL A 112 14.23 -8.68 -1.72
C VAL A 112 13.47 -9.81 -2.39
N ASN A 113 12.97 -10.76 -1.59
CA ASN A 113 12.04 -11.77 -2.09
C ASN A 113 10.64 -11.16 -2.22
N VAL A 114 10.38 -10.57 -3.39
CA VAL A 114 9.12 -9.87 -3.71
C VAL A 114 7.91 -10.81 -3.56
N LEU A 115 8.03 -12.06 -4.00
CA LEU A 115 6.97 -13.07 -3.89
C LEU A 115 6.59 -13.34 -2.44
N ALA A 116 7.60 -13.50 -1.57
CA ALA A 116 7.36 -13.72 -0.15
C ALA A 116 6.61 -12.54 0.48
N VAL A 117 6.98 -11.29 0.13
CA VAL A 117 6.29 -10.10 0.63
C VAL A 117 4.83 -10.05 0.17
N CYS A 118 4.57 -10.34 -1.12
CA CYS A 118 3.22 -10.39 -1.68
C CYS A 118 2.32 -11.44 -1.02
N VAL A 119 2.89 -12.56 -0.53
CA VAL A 119 2.13 -13.66 0.10
C VAL A 119 2.00 -13.48 1.61
N ILE A 120 3.09 -13.14 2.30
CA ILE A 120 3.13 -13.11 3.76
C ILE A 120 2.24 -11.99 4.31
N ILE A 121 2.25 -10.81 3.68
CA ILE A 121 1.50 -9.65 4.21
C ILE A 121 -0.02 -9.90 4.25
N PRO A 122 -0.68 -10.35 3.16
CA PRO A 122 -2.10 -10.70 3.21
C PRO A 122 -2.41 -11.82 4.20
N VAL A 123 -1.54 -12.83 4.31
CA VAL A 123 -1.73 -13.97 5.21
C VAL A 123 -1.65 -13.54 6.68
N VAL A 124 -0.60 -12.82 7.06
CA VAL A 124 -0.41 -12.30 8.43
C VAL A 124 -1.55 -11.35 8.79
N TYR A 125 -1.92 -10.45 7.87
CA TYR A 125 -3.03 -9.53 8.10
C TYR A 125 -4.35 -10.28 8.34
N SER A 126 -4.65 -11.28 7.51
CA SER A 126 -5.85 -12.13 7.66
C SER A 126 -5.83 -12.93 8.97
N PHE A 127 -4.68 -13.48 9.34
CA PHE A 127 -4.50 -14.21 10.59
C PHE A 127 -4.74 -13.34 11.84
N ILE A 128 -4.19 -12.11 11.86
CA ILE A 128 -4.40 -11.16 12.95
C ILE A 128 -5.90 -10.86 13.11
N GLN A 129 -6.63 -10.70 12.01
CA GLN A 129 -8.07 -10.43 12.05
C GLN A 129 -8.89 -11.64 12.52
N PHE A 130 -8.43 -12.86 12.23
CA PHE A 130 -9.06 -14.08 12.72
C PHE A 130 -8.86 -14.27 14.22
N ARG A 131 -7.67 -13.94 14.74
CA ARG A 131 -7.30 -14.13 16.15
C ARG A 131 -7.93 -13.14 17.13
N LYS A 132 -8.31 -11.94 16.67
CA LYS A 132 -9.11 -11.00 17.46
C LYS A 132 -10.54 -11.53 17.56
N LYS A 133 -10.81 -12.42 18.52
CA LYS A 133 -12.17 -12.85 18.87
C LYS A 133 -12.94 -11.68 19.48
#